data_AF-A0A2N5X5U8-F1
#
_entry.id   AF-A0A2N5X5U8-F1
#
_cell.length_a   1.000
_cell.length_b   1.000
_cell.length_c   1.000
_cell.angle_alpha   90.00
_cell.angle_beta   90.00
_cell.angle_gamma   90.00
#
_symmetry.space_group_name_H-M   'P 1'
#
loop_
_entity.id
_entity.type
_entity.pdbx_description
1 polymer ?
#
loop_
_entity_poly.entity_id
_entity_poly.type
_entity_poly.pdbx_seq_one_letter_code
_entity_poly.pdbx_strand_id
1 'polypeptide(L)'
;MTDNWAKTPIDMSDLDLSGDGLATNWPLLHAGNNEPYPEDPQVQEAWRRYHLGDFAGAVTLGREIGGEGIVPAAFAATIYAQYVEQDEGRKSALFQQVIKWCEEAEATGLSTANLHYMHAVSMGRYSQFISMIEALAQGFGGRIKEQAQKCLELDNDHAEGHVTLAGWHAAISDQAGALMAKMLYGAERDGAFEHYDIAVALAPDSPVPLIEYADGIEVMFGDSKKADIIAKLEQAMEKRAVDAMQRLDKEKARQHLLALSA
;
A
#
# COMPACT_ATOMS: atom_id res chain seq x y z
N MET A 1 -3.15 17.48 15.22
CA MET A 1 -1.98 16.89 14.51
C MET A 1 -0.93 17.96 14.41
N THR A 2 0.35 17.61 14.36
CA THR A 2 1.39 18.59 14.04
C THR A 2 1.21 19.03 12.58
N ASP A 3 0.89 20.30 12.38
CA ASP A 3 0.48 20.94 11.12
C ASP A 3 1.58 21.01 10.03
N ASN A 4 2.64 20.20 10.13
CA ASN A 4 3.84 20.37 9.31
C ASN A 4 3.93 19.32 8.20
N TRP A 5 2.91 19.20 7.36
CA TRP A 5 2.97 18.30 6.19
C TRP A 5 3.83 18.92 5.10
N ALA A 6 4.87 18.21 4.66
CA ALA A 6 5.64 18.63 3.50
C ALA A 6 4.80 18.51 2.23
N LYS A 7 5.05 19.37 1.25
CA LYS A 7 4.41 19.26 -0.06
C LYS A 7 4.94 18.03 -0.79
N THR A 8 4.04 17.28 -1.40
CA THR A 8 4.38 16.12 -2.22
C THR A 8 5.21 16.57 -3.42
N PRO A 9 6.39 15.97 -3.68
CA PRO A 9 7.33 16.44 -4.70
C PRO A 9 7.01 15.90 -6.10
N ILE A 10 5.74 15.92 -6.49
CA ILE A 10 5.27 15.45 -7.80
C ILE A 10 4.34 16.48 -8.43
N ASP A 11 4.46 16.67 -9.74
CA ASP A 11 3.51 17.46 -10.51
C ASP A 11 2.27 16.60 -10.79
N MET A 12 1.08 17.16 -10.56
CA MET A 12 -0.22 16.52 -10.84
C MET A 12 -1.09 17.41 -11.74
N SER A 13 -0.53 18.47 -12.33
CA SER A 13 -1.29 19.45 -13.12
C SER A 13 -1.90 18.90 -14.41
N ASP A 14 -1.43 17.75 -14.88
CA ASP A 14 -1.97 17.02 -16.03
C ASP A 14 -3.18 16.13 -15.68
N LEU A 15 -3.44 15.88 -14.40
CA LEU A 15 -4.59 15.10 -13.93
C LEU A 15 -5.73 16.03 -13.51
N ASP A 16 -6.67 16.27 -14.42
CA ASP A 16 -7.89 17.01 -14.10
C ASP A 16 -8.97 16.08 -13.55
N LEU A 17 -9.21 16.18 -12.24
CA LEU A 17 -10.32 15.47 -11.60
C LEU A 17 -11.56 16.36 -11.43
N SER A 18 -11.50 17.66 -11.73
CA SER A 18 -12.57 18.61 -11.40
C SER A 18 -13.93 18.25 -12.04
N GLY A 19 -15.04 18.69 -11.42
CA GLY A 19 -16.39 18.30 -11.83
C GLY A 19 -16.56 16.77 -11.88
N ASP A 20 -17.02 16.27 -13.02
CA ASP A 20 -17.22 14.83 -13.28
C ASP A 20 -15.91 14.07 -13.57
N GLY A 21 -14.76 14.76 -13.58
CA GLY A 21 -13.45 14.17 -13.86
C GLY A 21 -13.08 13.04 -12.89
N LEU A 22 -13.39 13.20 -11.60
CA LEU A 22 -13.16 12.16 -10.60
C LEU A 22 -13.94 10.89 -10.91
N ALA A 23 -15.26 11.01 -11.14
CA ALA A 23 -16.12 9.87 -11.46
C ALA A 23 -15.69 9.19 -12.77
N THR A 24 -15.31 9.98 -13.77
CA THR A 24 -14.86 9.48 -15.08
C THR A 24 -13.56 8.67 -14.97
N ASN A 25 -12.62 9.11 -14.14
CA ASN A 25 -11.33 8.44 -13.95
C ASN A 25 -11.36 7.36 -12.86
N TRP A 26 -12.46 7.23 -12.10
CA TRP A 26 -12.54 6.34 -10.94
C TRP A 26 -12.12 4.89 -11.21
N PRO A 27 -12.60 4.22 -12.28
CA PRO A 27 -12.19 2.85 -12.56
C PRO A 27 -10.69 2.70 -12.81
N LEU A 28 -10.05 3.74 -13.36
CA LEU A 28 -8.62 3.75 -13.61
C LEU A 28 -7.82 4.00 -12.32
N LEU A 29 -8.27 4.95 -11.49
CA LEU A 29 -7.65 5.30 -10.21
C LEU A 29 -7.68 4.14 -9.20
N HIS A 30 -8.73 3.32 -9.25
CA HIS A 30 -8.96 2.20 -8.34
C HIS A 30 -8.83 0.82 -9.00
N ALA A 31 -8.19 0.73 -10.17
CA ALA A 31 -8.02 -0.55 -10.89
C ALA A 31 -7.28 -1.63 -10.09
N GLY A 32 -6.49 -1.25 -9.07
CA GLY A 32 -5.75 -2.18 -8.22
C GLY A 32 -6.44 -2.58 -6.90
N ASN A 33 -7.50 -1.86 -6.52
CA ASN A 33 -8.10 -1.98 -5.18
C ASN A 33 -9.64 -1.90 -5.16
N ASN A 34 -10.26 -1.74 -6.33
CA ASN A 34 -11.70 -1.81 -6.57
C ASN A 34 -12.56 -0.98 -5.60
N GLU A 35 -12.04 0.14 -5.07
CA GLU A 35 -12.84 1.01 -4.21
C GLU A 35 -14.13 1.43 -4.95
N PRO A 36 -15.33 1.28 -4.36
CA PRO A 36 -16.56 1.75 -4.97
C PRO A 36 -16.61 3.28 -4.99
N TYR A 37 -17.23 3.87 -6.02
CA TYR A 37 -17.41 5.31 -6.06
C TYR A 37 -18.33 5.77 -4.91
N PRO A 38 -17.87 6.65 -4.00
CA PRO A 38 -18.62 6.99 -2.80
C PRO A 38 -19.81 7.89 -3.11
N GLU A 39 -20.92 7.72 -2.37
CA GLU A 39 -22.11 8.57 -2.52
C GLU A 39 -21.92 9.96 -1.89
N ASP A 40 -21.17 10.05 -0.78
CA ASP A 40 -20.92 11.31 -0.07
C ASP A 40 -19.90 12.19 -0.83
N PRO A 41 -20.30 13.42 -1.26
CA PRO A 41 -19.40 14.35 -1.92
C PRO A 41 -18.15 14.74 -1.11
N GLN A 42 -18.21 14.69 0.23
CA GLN A 42 -17.05 14.96 1.06
C GLN A 42 -16.03 13.81 1.01
N VAL A 43 -16.49 12.56 0.93
CA VAL A 43 -15.61 11.39 0.74
C VAL A 43 -15.00 11.43 -0.66
N GLN A 44 -15.77 11.82 -1.68
CA GLN A 44 -15.26 12.06 -3.04
C GLN A 44 -14.14 13.11 -3.04
N GLU A 45 -14.30 14.21 -2.30
CA GLU A 45 -13.27 15.25 -2.18
C GLU A 45 -12.02 14.75 -1.43
N ALA A 46 -12.17 13.92 -0.39
CA ALA A 46 -11.03 13.31 0.29
C ALA A 46 -10.21 12.42 -0.67
N TRP A 47 -10.88 11.61 -1.49
CA TRP A 47 -10.23 10.80 -2.53
C TRP A 47 -9.58 11.65 -3.61
N ARG A 48 -10.24 12.71 -4.08
CA ARG A 48 -9.65 13.67 -5.03
C ARG A 48 -8.33 14.22 -4.51
N ARG A 49 -8.29 14.65 -3.25
CA ARG A 49 -7.08 15.18 -2.61
C ARG A 49 -5.99 14.13 -2.52
N TYR A 50 -6.33 12.89 -2.16
CA TYR A 50 -5.40 11.77 -2.16
C TYR A 50 -4.77 11.56 -3.55
N HIS A 51 -5.57 11.41 -4.61
CA HIS A 51 -5.06 11.16 -5.96
C HIS A 51 -4.24 12.32 -6.53
N LEU A 52 -4.52 13.55 -6.11
CA LEU A 52 -3.74 14.74 -6.48
C LEU A 52 -2.52 14.99 -5.57
N GLY A 53 -2.29 14.14 -4.58
CA GLY A 53 -1.14 14.23 -3.67
C GLY A 53 -1.28 15.31 -2.58
N ASP A 54 -2.47 15.88 -2.38
CA ASP A 54 -2.81 16.68 -1.20
C ASP A 54 -3.14 15.76 -0.03
N PHE A 55 -2.12 15.02 0.44
CA PHE A 55 -2.29 14.04 1.51
C PHE A 55 -2.71 14.68 2.83
N ALA A 56 -2.22 15.89 3.13
CA ALA A 56 -2.61 16.62 4.33
C ALA A 56 -4.11 16.95 4.31
N GLY A 57 -4.61 17.48 3.19
CA GLY A 57 -6.03 17.78 3.02
C GLY A 57 -6.90 16.54 3.05
N ALA A 58 -6.47 15.44 2.40
CA ALA A 58 -7.19 14.16 2.44
C ALA A 58 -7.29 13.59 3.86
N VAL A 59 -6.22 13.65 4.64
CA VAL A 59 -6.22 13.20 6.05
C VAL A 59 -7.13 14.07 6.91
N THR A 60 -7.03 15.40 6.82
CA THR A 60 -7.88 16.31 7.61
C THR A 60 -9.35 16.06 7.30
N LEU A 61 -9.73 16.10 6.03
CA LEU A 61 -11.12 15.93 5.61
C LEU A 61 -11.65 14.54 5.93
N GLY A 62 -10.90 13.48 5.61
CA GLY A 62 -11.34 12.10 5.89
C GLY A 62 -11.53 11.82 7.39
N ARG A 63 -10.68 12.40 8.25
CA ARG A 63 -10.83 12.32 9.71
C ARG A 63 -11.99 13.14 10.26
N GLU A 64 -12.32 14.26 9.64
CA GLU A 64 -13.50 15.06 9.99
C GLU A 64 -14.80 14.34 9.64
N ILE A 65 -14.84 13.65 8.49
CA ILE A 65 -16.00 12.85 8.07
C ILE A 65 -16.18 11.62 8.98
N GLY A 66 -15.08 10.92 9.32
CA GLY A 66 -15.16 9.61 9.97
C GLY A 66 -15.77 8.55 9.03
N GLY A 67 -16.15 7.39 9.57
CA GLY A 67 -16.77 6.31 8.77
C GLY A 67 -15.98 6.00 7.49
N GLU A 68 -16.64 6.07 6.33
CA GLU A 68 -16.04 5.86 5.01
C GLU A 68 -14.88 6.83 4.71
N GLY A 69 -14.87 8.03 5.29
CA GLY A 69 -13.77 9.00 5.15
C GLY A 69 -12.45 8.53 5.78
N ILE A 70 -12.47 7.51 6.65
CA ILE A 70 -11.25 6.94 7.23
C ILE A 70 -10.39 6.24 6.16
N VAL A 71 -11.00 5.66 5.13
CA VAL A 71 -10.26 4.95 4.07
C VAL A 71 -9.32 5.88 3.31
N PRO A 72 -9.77 6.97 2.65
CA PRO A 72 -8.86 7.89 1.97
C PRO A 72 -7.86 8.55 2.93
N ALA A 73 -8.22 8.78 4.20
CA ALA A 73 -7.28 9.28 5.21
C ALA A 73 -6.15 8.28 5.53
N ALA A 74 -6.46 6.99 5.64
CA ALA A 74 -5.49 5.93 5.88
C ALA A 74 -4.51 5.79 4.70
N PHE A 75 -5.04 5.79 3.46
CA PHE A 75 -4.24 5.84 2.23
C PHE A 75 -3.30 7.05 2.24
N ALA A 76 -3.84 8.26 2.39
CA ALA A 76 -3.06 9.50 2.34
C ALA A 76 -1.95 9.56 3.41
N ALA A 77 -2.26 9.22 4.66
CA ALA A 77 -1.27 9.23 5.73
C ALA A 77 -0.15 8.20 5.52
N THR A 78 -0.50 7.00 5.04
CA THR A 78 0.46 5.92 4.80
C THR A 78 1.37 6.24 3.62
N ILE A 79 0.84 6.74 2.50
CA ILE A 79 1.62 7.13 1.32
C ILE A 79 2.51 8.35 1.64
N TYR A 80 1.99 9.35 2.37
CA TYR A 80 2.82 10.46 2.83
C TYR A 80 3.98 10.00 3.71
N ALA A 81 3.71 9.15 4.72
CA ALA A 81 4.72 8.64 5.62
C ALA A 81 5.80 7.84 4.87
N GLN A 82 5.38 7.04 3.88
CA GLN A 82 6.30 6.24 3.08
C GLN A 82 7.22 7.10 2.22
N TYR A 83 6.67 8.06 1.47
CA TYR A 83 7.37 8.70 0.35
C TYR A 83 7.78 10.16 0.58
N VAL A 84 7.04 10.89 1.40
CA VAL A 84 7.20 12.35 1.52
C VAL A 84 7.89 12.72 2.82
N GLU A 85 7.46 12.13 3.94
CA GLU A 85 8.10 12.33 5.22
C GLU A 85 9.56 11.87 5.20
N GLN A 86 10.43 12.57 5.93
CA GLN A 86 11.87 12.25 6.01
C GLN A 86 12.29 11.89 7.43
N ASP A 87 11.59 12.39 8.46
CA ASP A 87 11.86 12.05 9.85
C ASP A 87 11.30 10.66 10.19
N GLU A 88 12.18 9.69 10.46
CA GLU A 88 11.81 8.30 10.75
C GLU A 88 10.88 8.17 11.97
N GLY A 89 11.08 9.01 13.00
CA GLY A 89 10.21 9.03 14.18
C GLY A 89 8.78 9.42 13.81
N ARG A 90 8.62 10.43 12.96
CA ARG A 90 7.32 10.85 12.45
C ARG A 90 6.70 9.84 11.49
N LYS A 91 7.48 9.17 10.63
CA LYS A 91 6.98 8.06 9.80
C LYS A 91 6.34 6.99 10.67
N SER A 92 7.09 6.51 11.65
CA SER A 92 6.66 5.49 12.61
C SER A 92 5.37 5.92 13.33
N ALA A 93 5.32 7.15 13.84
CA ALA A 93 4.13 7.69 14.50
C ALA A 93 2.91 7.79 13.57
N LEU A 94 3.10 8.14 12.29
CA LEU A 94 2.02 8.19 11.31
C LEU A 94 1.46 6.80 11.01
N PHE A 95 2.32 5.78 10.82
CA PHE A 95 1.83 4.42 10.61
C PHE A 95 1.06 3.89 11.83
N GLN A 96 1.57 4.08 13.06
CA GLN A 96 0.85 3.75 14.29
C GLN A 96 -0.51 4.45 14.37
N GLN A 97 -0.56 5.71 13.95
CA GLN A 97 -1.77 6.49 13.98
C GLN A 97 -2.81 5.97 12.99
N VAL A 98 -2.39 5.54 11.79
CA VAL A 98 -3.27 4.88 10.80
C VAL A 98 -3.79 3.55 11.31
N ILE A 99 -2.93 2.70 11.90
CA ILE A 99 -3.34 1.43 12.52
C ILE A 99 -4.46 1.67 13.52
N LYS A 100 -4.29 2.64 14.43
CA LYS A 100 -5.31 3.01 15.40
C LYS A 100 -6.61 3.48 14.75
N TRP A 101 -6.55 4.23 13.65
CA TRP A 101 -7.77 4.67 12.95
C TRP A 101 -8.52 3.50 12.30
N CYS A 102 -7.80 2.55 11.73
CA CYS A 102 -8.39 1.33 11.19
C CYS A 102 -9.06 0.52 12.30
N GLU A 103 -8.38 0.31 13.43
CA GLU A 103 -8.94 -0.39 14.60
C GLU A 103 -10.19 0.31 15.15
N GLU A 104 -10.16 1.64 15.29
CA GLU A 104 -11.31 2.45 15.71
C GLU A 104 -12.49 2.31 14.73
N ALA A 105 -12.23 2.36 13.43
CA ALA A 105 -13.26 2.22 12.41
C ALA A 105 -13.88 0.81 12.40
N GLU A 106 -13.06 -0.24 12.44
CA GLU A 106 -13.51 -1.63 12.58
C GLU A 106 -14.40 -1.81 13.82
N ALA A 107 -14.04 -1.19 14.95
CA ALA A 107 -14.83 -1.26 16.18
C ALA A 107 -16.22 -0.60 16.07
N THR A 108 -16.45 0.28 15.09
CA THR A 108 -17.78 0.84 14.79
C THR A 108 -18.62 -0.05 13.88
N GLY A 109 -18.04 -1.15 13.36
CA GLY A 109 -18.66 -2.05 12.40
C GLY A 109 -18.38 -1.71 10.94
N LEU A 110 -17.52 -0.71 10.65
CA LEU A 110 -17.05 -0.46 9.29
C LEU A 110 -16.14 -1.61 8.86
N SER A 111 -16.47 -2.24 7.73
CA SER A 111 -15.67 -3.31 7.14
C SER A 111 -15.75 -3.19 5.63
N THR A 112 -14.66 -2.70 5.03
CA THR A 112 -14.47 -2.61 3.58
C THR A 112 -13.14 -3.26 3.22
N ALA A 113 -13.01 -3.75 1.99
CA ALA A 113 -11.77 -4.38 1.53
C ALA A 113 -10.57 -3.43 1.70
N ASN A 114 -10.75 -2.15 1.36
CA ASN A 114 -9.72 -1.12 1.45
C ASN A 114 -9.38 -0.67 2.88
N LEU A 115 -10.31 -0.75 3.83
CA LEU A 115 -9.99 -0.53 5.24
C LEU A 115 -9.04 -1.62 5.76
N HIS A 116 -9.36 -2.88 5.48
CA HIS A 116 -8.54 -4.03 5.90
C HIS A 116 -7.20 -4.06 5.17
N TYR A 117 -7.17 -3.73 3.88
CA TYR A 117 -5.94 -3.53 3.12
C TYR A 117 -5.02 -2.49 3.77
N MET A 118 -5.53 -1.27 4.03
CA MET A 118 -4.71 -0.23 4.64
C MET A 118 -4.29 -0.53 6.08
N HIS A 119 -5.10 -1.30 6.82
CA HIS A 119 -4.70 -1.79 8.13
C HIS A 119 -3.50 -2.76 8.01
N ALA A 120 -3.55 -3.71 7.06
CA ALA A 120 -2.43 -4.62 6.81
C ALA A 120 -1.17 -3.87 6.35
N VAL A 121 -1.29 -2.94 5.39
CA VAL A 121 -0.17 -2.16 4.86
C VAL A 121 0.47 -1.30 5.95
N SER A 122 -0.33 -0.56 6.74
CA SER A 122 0.20 0.30 7.79
C SER A 122 0.92 -0.48 8.89
N MET A 123 0.39 -1.65 9.30
CA MET A 123 1.11 -2.58 10.19
C MET A 123 2.42 -3.08 9.57
N GLY A 124 2.39 -3.48 8.28
CA GLY A 124 3.56 -3.93 7.55
C GLY A 124 4.65 -2.86 7.49
N ARG A 125 4.30 -1.62 7.16
CA ARG A 125 5.26 -0.50 7.10
C ARG A 125 5.77 -0.13 8.50
N TYR A 126 4.90 -0.07 9.52
CA TYR A 126 5.33 0.18 10.91
C TYR A 126 6.31 -0.89 11.41
N SER A 127 6.10 -2.16 11.04
CA SER A 127 6.97 -3.27 11.47
C SER A 127 8.44 -3.10 11.04
N GLN A 128 8.70 -2.31 9.99
CA GLN A 128 10.06 -2.00 9.52
C GLN A 128 10.82 -1.03 10.44
N PHE A 129 10.13 -0.33 11.34
CA PHE A 129 10.71 0.64 12.29
C PHE A 129 10.94 0.07 13.68
N ILE A 130 10.60 -1.20 13.91
CA ILE A 130 10.69 -1.85 15.22
C ILE A 130 11.53 -3.12 15.14
N SER A 131 11.96 -3.61 16.30
CA SER A 131 12.70 -4.87 16.36
C SER A 131 11.80 -6.08 16.08
N MET A 132 12.38 -7.19 15.63
CA MET A 132 11.68 -8.47 15.49
C MET A 132 10.96 -8.89 16.79
N ILE A 133 11.61 -8.72 17.94
CA ILE A 133 11.04 -9.07 19.25
C ILE A 133 9.78 -8.24 19.53
N GLU A 134 9.82 -6.95 19.19
CA GLU A 134 8.67 -6.06 19.35
C GLU A 134 7.54 -6.40 18.37
N ALA A 135 7.86 -6.69 17.11
CA ALA A 135 6.88 -7.11 16.11
C ALA A 135 6.18 -8.42 16.51
N LEU A 136 6.94 -9.39 17.07
CA LEU A 136 6.41 -10.63 17.63
C LEU A 136 5.51 -10.37 18.84
N ALA A 137 5.93 -9.49 19.77
CA ALA A 137 5.14 -9.14 20.94
C ALA A 137 3.80 -8.47 20.57
N GLN A 138 3.78 -7.68 19.50
CA GLN A 138 2.56 -7.06 18.95
C GLN A 138 1.73 -7.99 18.06
N GLY A 139 2.23 -9.20 17.77
CA GLY A 139 1.55 -10.20 16.96
C GLY A 139 1.42 -9.83 15.48
N PHE A 140 2.26 -8.95 14.95
CA PHE A 140 2.10 -8.42 13.59
C PHE A 140 2.15 -9.48 12.50
N GLY A 141 2.92 -10.56 12.68
CA GLY A 141 2.92 -11.69 11.74
C GLY A 141 1.52 -12.26 11.51
N GLY A 142 0.73 -12.49 12.58
CA GLY A 142 -0.64 -12.97 12.44
C GLY A 142 -1.62 -11.89 12.01
N ARG A 143 -1.53 -10.70 12.60
CA ARG A 143 -2.48 -9.60 12.36
C ARG A 143 -2.43 -9.06 10.93
N ILE A 144 -1.23 -8.93 10.34
CA ILE A 144 -1.08 -8.49 8.94
C ILE A 144 -1.76 -9.49 8.01
N LYS A 145 -1.50 -10.80 8.21
CA LYS A 145 -2.12 -11.86 7.43
C LYS A 145 -3.64 -11.83 7.55
N GLU A 146 -4.15 -11.73 8.77
CA GLU A 146 -5.59 -11.68 9.04
C GLU A 146 -6.27 -10.52 8.29
N GLN A 147 -5.69 -9.32 8.36
CA GLN A 147 -6.25 -8.14 7.69
C GLN A 147 -6.15 -8.25 6.16
N ALA A 148 -5.04 -8.77 5.62
CA ALA A 148 -4.92 -9.04 4.18
C ALA A 148 -5.92 -10.11 3.71
N GLN A 149 -6.17 -11.15 4.52
CA GLN A 149 -7.17 -12.18 4.20
C GLN A 149 -8.59 -11.61 4.25
N LYS A 150 -8.96 -10.81 5.25
CA LYS A 150 -10.26 -10.13 5.29
C LYS A 150 -10.49 -9.23 4.07
N CYS A 151 -9.45 -8.53 3.61
CA CYS A 151 -9.49 -7.77 2.35
C CYS A 151 -9.89 -8.68 1.18
N LEU A 152 -9.18 -9.81 1.01
CA LEU A 152 -9.43 -10.76 -0.10
C LEU A 152 -10.74 -11.57 0.04
N GLU A 153 -11.25 -11.74 1.26
CA GLU A 153 -12.57 -12.34 1.49
C GLU A 153 -13.71 -11.40 1.05
N LEU A 154 -13.53 -10.09 1.20
CA LEU A 154 -14.48 -9.08 0.75
C LEU A 154 -14.35 -8.79 -0.74
N ASP A 155 -13.13 -8.81 -1.27
CA ASP A 155 -12.83 -8.60 -2.68
C ASP A 155 -11.64 -9.48 -3.11
N ASN A 156 -11.96 -10.64 -3.68
CA ASN A 156 -10.96 -11.60 -4.17
C ASN A 156 -10.23 -11.11 -5.44
N ASP A 157 -10.73 -10.06 -6.09
CA ASP A 157 -10.10 -9.49 -7.29
C ASP A 157 -9.29 -8.21 -6.93
N HIS A 158 -8.97 -8.02 -5.64
CA HIS A 158 -8.19 -6.89 -5.14
C HIS A 158 -6.68 -7.10 -5.36
N ALA A 159 -6.14 -6.61 -6.47
CA ALA A 159 -4.73 -6.79 -6.84
C ALA A 159 -3.75 -6.35 -5.73
N GLU A 160 -3.95 -5.18 -5.11
CA GLU A 160 -3.06 -4.68 -4.05
C GLU A 160 -3.17 -5.46 -2.72
N GLY A 161 -4.31 -6.13 -2.47
CA GLY A 161 -4.49 -7.04 -1.35
C GLY A 161 -3.70 -8.33 -1.57
N HIS A 162 -3.71 -8.85 -2.80
CA HIS A 162 -2.86 -9.95 -3.22
C HIS A 162 -1.37 -9.59 -3.07
N VAL A 163 -0.95 -8.41 -3.54
CA VAL A 163 0.43 -7.91 -3.34
C VAL A 163 0.81 -7.88 -1.86
N THR A 164 -0.08 -7.40 -0.99
CA THR A 164 0.17 -7.32 0.45
C THR A 164 0.37 -8.69 1.07
N LEU A 165 -0.48 -9.65 0.72
CA LEU A 165 -0.35 -11.03 1.19
C LEU A 165 0.91 -11.71 0.62
N ALA A 166 1.27 -11.41 -0.62
CA ALA A 166 2.51 -11.88 -1.24
C ALA A 166 3.75 -11.36 -0.51
N GLY A 167 3.79 -10.05 -0.20
CA GLY A 167 4.85 -9.42 0.57
C GLY A 167 4.96 -9.99 1.99
N TRP A 168 3.83 -10.32 2.61
CA TRP A 168 3.80 -11.02 3.90
C TRP A 168 4.45 -12.41 3.81
N HIS A 169 4.10 -13.19 2.78
CA HIS A 169 4.70 -14.50 2.51
C HIS A 169 6.23 -14.40 2.30
N ALA A 170 6.67 -13.41 1.53
CA ALA A 170 8.08 -13.14 1.28
C ALA A 170 8.84 -12.78 2.56
N ALA A 171 8.34 -11.81 3.34
CA ALA A 171 9.01 -11.28 4.53
C ALA A 171 9.13 -12.31 5.66
N ILE A 172 8.07 -13.07 5.95
CA ILE A 172 8.11 -14.09 7.01
C ILE A 172 9.05 -15.24 6.63
N SER A 173 9.10 -15.62 5.35
CA SER A 173 10.00 -16.66 4.85
C SER A 173 11.49 -16.31 5.01
N ASP A 174 11.84 -15.03 4.84
CA ASP A 174 13.19 -14.52 5.05
C ASP A 174 13.53 -14.42 6.55
N GLN A 175 12.70 -13.73 7.32
CA GLN A 175 13.00 -13.36 8.71
C GLN A 175 12.99 -14.53 9.70
N ALA A 176 12.06 -15.49 9.54
CA ALA A 176 11.97 -16.64 10.43
C ALA A 176 12.77 -17.85 9.92
N GLY A 177 13.31 -17.78 8.70
CA GLY A 177 13.76 -18.95 7.95
C GLY A 177 12.59 -19.86 7.53
N ALA A 178 12.67 -20.41 6.31
CA ALA A 178 11.54 -21.05 5.64
C ALA A 178 10.80 -22.14 6.47
N LEU A 179 11.52 -22.92 7.29
CA LEU A 179 10.89 -24.00 8.08
C LEU A 179 10.08 -23.46 9.27
N MET A 180 10.58 -22.47 10.01
CA MET A 180 9.83 -21.88 11.13
C MET A 180 8.71 -20.97 10.63
N ALA A 181 8.95 -20.24 9.54
CA ALA A 181 7.95 -19.45 8.81
C ALA A 181 6.70 -20.30 8.46
N LYS A 182 6.93 -21.45 7.84
CA LYS A 182 5.86 -22.39 7.47
C LYS A 182 5.17 -22.99 8.70
N MET A 183 5.93 -23.44 9.69
CA MET A 183 5.35 -24.11 10.87
C MET A 183 4.50 -23.16 11.74
N LEU A 184 4.95 -21.92 11.93
CA LEU A 184 4.31 -20.97 12.85
C LEU A 184 3.22 -20.13 12.18
N TYR A 185 3.43 -19.78 10.90
CA TYR A 185 2.57 -18.81 10.22
C TYR A 185 1.95 -19.36 8.93
N GLY A 186 2.46 -20.47 8.39
CA GLY A 186 2.05 -20.99 7.08
C GLY A 186 2.59 -20.16 5.92
N ALA A 187 3.67 -19.42 6.11
CA ALA A 187 4.27 -18.62 5.05
C ALA A 187 5.17 -19.49 4.14
N GLU A 188 4.90 -19.44 2.84
CA GLU A 188 5.69 -20.12 1.80
C GLU A 188 6.05 -19.17 0.64
N ARG A 189 7.24 -19.37 0.04
CA ARG A 189 7.71 -18.57 -1.11
C ARG A 189 6.84 -18.78 -2.36
N ASP A 190 6.39 -20.01 -2.61
CA ASP A 190 5.51 -20.31 -3.74
C ASP A 190 4.17 -19.56 -3.61
N GLY A 191 3.66 -19.43 -2.38
CA GLY A 191 2.49 -18.59 -2.09
C GLY A 191 2.73 -17.11 -2.39
N ALA A 192 3.93 -16.58 -2.13
CA ALA A 192 4.27 -15.21 -2.53
C ALA A 192 4.15 -15.04 -4.05
N PHE A 193 4.77 -15.94 -4.82
CA PHE A 193 4.74 -15.88 -6.28
C PHE A 193 3.32 -16.01 -6.84
N GLU A 194 2.51 -16.93 -6.32
CA GLU A 194 1.11 -17.09 -6.73
C GLU A 194 0.31 -15.79 -6.55
N HIS A 195 0.40 -15.17 -5.38
CA HIS A 195 -0.30 -13.91 -5.12
C HIS A 195 0.22 -12.75 -5.97
N TYR A 196 1.54 -12.65 -6.21
CA TYR A 196 2.08 -11.63 -7.11
C TYR A 196 1.62 -11.82 -8.56
N ASP A 197 1.60 -13.06 -9.06
CA ASP A 197 1.14 -13.36 -10.42
C ASP A 197 -0.36 -13.04 -10.59
N ILE A 198 -1.19 -13.35 -9.58
CA ILE A 198 -2.61 -12.96 -9.55
C ILE A 198 -2.75 -11.43 -9.60
N ALA A 199 -1.99 -10.70 -8.77
CA ALA A 199 -2.08 -9.24 -8.73
C ALA A 199 -1.69 -8.58 -10.06
N VAL A 200 -0.64 -9.08 -10.72
CA VAL A 200 -0.24 -8.60 -12.06
C VAL A 200 -1.32 -8.89 -13.10
N ALA A 201 -2.02 -10.03 -13.00
CA ALA A 201 -3.12 -10.37 -13.91
C ALA A 201 -4.37 -9.52 -13.68
N LEU A 202 -4.67 -9.16 -12.43
CA LEU A 202 -5.82 -8.35 -12.05
C LEU A 202 -5.65 -6.87 -12.43
N ALA A 203 -4.44 -6.31 -12.28
CA ALA A 203 -4.14 -4.92 -12.59
C ALA A 203 -2.99 -4.78 -13.61
N PRO A 204 -3.16 -5.26 -14.86
CA PRO A 204 -2.07 -5.38 -15.84
C PRO A 204 -1.52 -4.04 -16.33
N ASP A 205 -2.27 -2.96 -16.18
CA ASP A 205 -1.87 -1.61 -16.57
C ASP A 205 -1.30 -0.79 -15.41
N SER A 206 -1.36 -1.32 -14.17
CA SER A 206 -0.81 -0.67 -12.99
C SER A 206 0.69 -0.98 -12.82
N PRO A 207 1.53 0.01 -12.48
CA PRO A 207 2.91 -0.25 -12.10
C PRO A 207 3.03 -0.96 -10.74
N VAL A 208 2.06 -0.81 -9.85
CA VAL A 208 2.17 -1.18 -8.41
C VAL A 208 2.46 -2.67 -8.21
N PRO A 209 1.70 -3.63 -8.82
CA PRO A 209 1.98 -5.05 -8.61
C PRO A 209 3.37 -5.46 -9.10
N LEU A 210 3.88 -4.84 -10.17
CA LEU A 210 5.20 -5.15 -10.72
C LEU A 210 6.34 -4.64 -9.83
N ILE A 211 6.18 -3.44 -9.26
CA ILE A 211 7.15 -2.85 -8.32
C ILE A 211 7.22 -3.69 -7.05
N GLU A 212 6.08 -3.99 -6.44
CA GLU A 212 6.04 -4.76 -5.20
C GLU A 212 6.45 -6.22 -5.41
N TYR A 213 6.27 -6.77 -6.62
CA TYR A 213 6.85 -8.07 -6.99
C TYR A 213 8.37 -8.02 -7.07
N ALA A 214 8.95 -6.97 -7.66
CA ALA A 214 10.40 -6.78 -7.64
C ALA A 214 10.94 -6.71 -6.19
N ASP A 215 10.30 -5.93 -5.33
CA ASP A 215 10.64 -5.84 -3.91
C ASP A 215 10.53 -7.20 -3.20
N GLY A 216 9.47 -7.97 -3.49
CA GLY A 216 9.29 -9.33 -2.95
C GLY A 216 10.37 -10.32 -3.38
N ILE A 217 10.79 -10.27 -4.64
CA ILE A 217 11.91 -11.09 -5.15
C ILE A 217 13.20 -10.71 -4.42
N GLU A 218 13.46 -9.42 -4.24
CA GLU A 218 14.62 -8.93 -3.52
C GLU A 218 14.63 -9.41 -2.06
N VAL A 219 13.50 -9.32 -1.36
CA VAL A 219 13.36 -9.84 0.01
C VAL A 219 13.66 -11.33 0.09
N MET A 220 13.17 -12.14 -0.86
CA MET A 220 13.31 -13.59 -0.79
C MET A 220 14.68 -14.12 -1.25
N PHE A 221 15.37 -13.40 -2.14
CA PHE A 221 16.51 -13.92 -2.88
C PHE A 221 17.71 -12.96 -3.00
N GLY A 222 17.53 -11.68 -2.72
CA GLY A 222 18.53 -10.63 -2.90
C GLY A 222 19.19 -10.68 -4.28
N ASP A 223 20.51 -10.45 -4.32
CA ASP A 223 21.30 -10.39 -5.55
C ASP A 223 21.26 -11.67 -6.41
N SER A 224 20.92 -12.82 -5.83
CA SER A 224 20.84 -14.08 -6.59
C SER A 224 19.76 -14.06 -7.67
N LYS A 225 18.79 -13.15 -7.57
CA LYS A 225 17.71 -12.93 -8.54
C LYS A 225 17.71 -11.50 -9.09
N LYS A 226 18.84 -10.80 -9.05
CA LYS A 226 18.99 -9.42 -9.54
C LYS A 226 18.43 -9.19 -10.95
N ALA A 227 18.64 -10.12 -11.88
CA ALA A 227 18.12 -10.02 -13.24
C ALA A 227 16.57 -10.04 -13.27
N ASP A 228 15.94 -10.85 -12.43
CA ASP A 228 14.48 -10.95 -12.35
C ASP A 228 13.88 -9.68 -11.72
N ILE A 229 14.56 -9.12 -10.69
CA ILE A 229 14.20 -7.84 -10.06
C ILE A 229 14.23 -6.70 -11.09
N ILE A 230 15.34 -6.57 -11.83
CA ILE A 230 15.49 -5.57 -12.89
C ILE A 230 14.38 -5.74 -13.93
N ALA A 231 14.12 -6.95 -14.41
CA ALA A 231 13.10 -7.19 -15.42
C ALA A 231 11.69 -6.78 -14.96
N LYS A 232 11.36 -6.96 -13.67
CA LYS A 232 10.07 -6.50 -13.12
C LYS A 232 9.99 -4.99 -13.00
N LEU A 233 11.06 -4.34 -12.54
CA LEU A 233 11.12 -2.88 -12.47
C LEU A 233 11.05 -2.23 -13.86
N GLU A 234 11.72 -2.80 -14.86
CA GLU A 234 11.63 -2.34 -16.26
C GLU A 234 10.19 -2.45 -16.80
N GLN A 235 9.51 -3.58 -16.57
CA GLN A 235 8.09 -3.73 -16.92
C GLN A 235 7.22 -2.68 -16.21
N ALA A 236 7.48 -2.37 -14.94
CA ALA A 236 6.76 -1.33 -14.21
C ALA A 236 6.99 0.06 -14.82
N MET A 237 8.20 0.33 -15.34
CA MET A 237 8.51 1.61 -15.98
C MET A 237 7.73 1.84 -17.27
N GLU A 238 7.33 0.78 -17.97
CA GLU A 238 6.46 0.85 -19.15
C GLU A 238 5.01 1.22 -18.83
N LYS A 239 4.55 1.01 -17.59
CA LYS A 239 3.17 1.31 -17.16
C LYS A 239 2.96 2.80 -16.89
N ARG A 240 1.76 3.30 -17.18
CA ARG A 240 1.40 4.69 -16.88
C ARG A 240 1.00 4.81 -15.40
N ALA A 241 1.65 5.72 -14.68
CA ALA A 241 1.16 6.12 -13.35
C ALA A 241 -0.04 7.07 -13.51
N VAL A 242 -1.14 6.78 -12.83
CA VAL A 242 -2.42 7.48 -13.02
C VAL A 242 -2.72 8.50 -11.94
N ASP A 243 -2.04 8.42 -10.80
CA ASP A 243 -2.23 9.32 -9.66
C ASP A 243 -0.92 9.63 -8.91
N ALA A 244 -1.03 10.37 -7.81
CA ALA A 244 0.09 10.76 -6.98
C ALA A 244 0.87 9.58 -6.40
N MET A 245 0.18 8.57 -5.85
CA MET A 245 0.79 7.40 -5.23
C MET A 245 1.63 6.64 -6.24
N GLN A 246 1.07 6.35 -7.42
CA GLN A 246 1.78 5.58 -8.44
C GLN A 246 2.98 6.35 -9.02
N ARG A 247 2.92 7.70 -9.08
CA ARG A 247 4.07 8.51 -9.49
C ARG A 247 5.21 8.43 -8.46
N LEU A 248 4.89 8.44 -7.17
CA LEU A 248 5.87 8.27 -6.09
C LEU A 248 6.48 6.87 -6.12
N ASP A 249 5.67 5.83 -6.29
CA ASP A 249 6.13 4.44 -6.45
C ASP A 249 7.09 4.32 -7.62
N LYS A 250 6.72 4.83 -8.80
CA LYS A 250 7.57 4.79 -9.98
C LYS A 250 8.87 5.54 -9.78
N GLU A 251 8.87 6.68 -9.11
CA GLU A 251 10.09 7.44 -8.84
C GLU A 251 11.04 6.65 -7.92
N LYS A 252 10.53 6.04 -6.84
CA LYS A 252 11.34 5.17 -5.97
C LYS A 252 11.88 3.97 -6.76
N ALA A 253 11.02 3.28 -7.52
CA ALA A 253 11.40 2.13 -8.35
C ALA A 253 12.46 2.50 -9.41
N ARG A 254 12.36 3.68 -10.02
CA ARG A 254 13.35 4.18 -10.97
C ARG A 254 14.71 4.39 -10.31
N GLN A 255 14.76 4.97 -9.12
CA GLN A 255 16.02 5.15 -8.38
C GLN A 255 16.65 3.81 -8.01
N HIS A 256 15.85 2.84 -7.59
CA HIS A 256 16.31 1.49 -7.28
C HIS A 256 16.83 0.76 -8.52
N LEU A 257 16.11 0.84 -9.64
CA LEU A 257 16.54 0.28 -10.93
C LEU A 257 17.90 0.86 -11.37
N LEU A 258 18.10 2.17 -11.21
CA LEU A 258 19.40 2.82 -11.48
C LEU A 258 20.51 2.30 -10.57
N ALA A 259 20.23 2.11 -9.28
CA ALA A 259 21.20 1.56 -8.33
C ALA A 259 21.56 0.10 -8.63
N LEU A 260 20.59 -0.71 -9.07
CA LEU A 260 20.84 -2.09 -9.50
C LEU A 260 21.63 -2.15 -10.82
N SER A 261 21.50 -1.15 -11.68
CA SER A 261 22.17 -1.11 -13.00
C SER A 261 23.54 -0.44 -12.99
N ALA A 262 23.95 0.15 -11.85
CA ALA A 262 25.26 0.75 -11.63
C ALA A 262 26.33 -0.31 -11.29
#